data_AF-W4Q6H4-F1
#
_entry.id   AF-W4Q6H4-F1
#
_cell.length_a   1.000
_cell.length_b   1.000
_cell.length_c   1.000
_cell.angle_alpha   90.00
_cell.angle_beta   90.00
_cell.angle_gamma   90.00
#
_symmetry.space_group_name_H-M   'P 1'
#
loop_
_entity.id
_entity.type
_entity.pdbx_description
1 polymer ?
#
loop_
_entity_poly.entity_id
_entity_poly.type
_entity_poly.pdbx_seq_one_letter_code
_entity_poly.pdbx_strand_id
1 'polypeptide(L)' 'MSFGIDPVHFGIILVTNIQIGLITPPMAANLFVSARINKSSIPEMWPYVLRFLIPSIIGLLIITYVPGLALWWK' A
#
# COMPACT_ATOMS: atom_id res chain seq x y z
N MET A 1 -26.24 4.09 9.08
CA MET A 1 -25.36 3.00 9.55
C MET A 1 -23.93 3.51 9.53
N SER A 2 -23.40 4.18 10.56
CA SER A 2 -23.14 3.80 11.96
C SER A 2 -22.07 2.72 12.15
N PHE A 3 -20.89 2.97 11.60
CA PHE A 3 -19.62 2.73 12.30
C PHE A 3 -19.04 4.13 12.56
N GLY A 4 -18.56 4.45 13.76
CA GLY A 4 -18.02 5.77 14.12
C GLY A 4 -16.69 6.12 13.43
N ILE A 5 -16.55 5.76 12.15
CA ILE A 5 -15.37 5.91 11.30
C ILE A 5 -15.75 6.86 10.17
N ASP A 6 -15.03 7.98 10.02
CA ASP A 6 -15.26 8.90 8.91
C ASP A 6 -15.08 8.18 7.55
N PRO A 7 -15.99 8.37 6.59
CA PRO A 7 -15.92 7.72 5.29
C PRO A 7 -14.64 8.05 4.51
N VAL A 8 -14.03 9.22 4.78
CA VAL A 8 -12.73 9.61 4.21
C VAL A 8 -11.61 8.72 4.73
N HIS A 9 -11.57 8.47 6.03
CA HIS A 9 -10.57 7.60 6.66
C HIS A 9 -10.69 6.16 6.15
N PHE A 10 -11.92 5.66 6.04
CA PHE A 10 -12.18 4.35 5.45
C PHE A 10 -11.74 4.28 3.98
N GLY A 11 -11.99 5.33 3.20
CA GLY A 11 -11.51 5.45 1.82
C GLY A 11 -9.98 5.40 1.69
N ILE A 12 -9.26 6.10 2.59
CA ILE A 12 -7.79 6.09 2.61
C ILE A 12 -7.26 4.69 2.93
N ILE A 13 -7.85 4.00 3.91
CA ILE A 13 -7.46 2.61 4.26
C ILE A 13 -7.69 1.67 3.06
N LEU A 14 -8.82 1.80 2.37
CA LEU A 14 -9.16 1.01 1.19
C LEU A 14 -8.16 1.23 0.04
N VAL A 15 -7.90 2.48 -0.33
CA VAL A 15 -6.97 2.82 -1.42
C VAL A 15 -5.55 2.37 -1.09
N THR A 16 -5.13 2.53 0.18
CA THR A 16 -3.79 2.12 0.63
C THR A 16 -3.63 0.60 0.59
N ASN A 17 -4.65 -0.17 1.02
CA ASN A 17 -4.63 -1.63 0.89
C ASN A 17 -4.53 -2.10 -0.57
N ILE A 18 -5.28 -1.45 -1.48
CA ILE A 18 -5.23 -1.76 -2.91
C ILE A 18 -3.84 -1.47 -3.49
N GLN A 19 -3.24 -0.33 -3.14
CA GLN A 19 -1.87 0.01 -3.52
C GLN A 19 -0.86 -1.05 -3.05
N ILE A 20 -0.93 -1.49 -1.79
CA ILE A 20 -0.06 -2.56 -1.28
C ILE A 20 -0.30 -3.89 -2.03
N GLY A 21 -1.55 -4.20 -2.37
CA GLY A 21 -1.91 -5.35 -3.19
C GLY A 21 -1.26 -5.33 -4.58
N LEU A 22 -1.17 -4.17 -5.22
CA LEU A 22 -0.53 -3.97 -6.53
C LEU A 22 1.01 -4.06 -6.51
N ILE A 23 1.61 -4.04 -5.33
CA ILE A 23 3.05 -4.14 -5.12
C ILE A 23 3.44 -5.59 -4.71
N THR A 24 2.51 -6.35 -4.12
CA THR A 24 2.75 -7.71 -3.61
C THR A 24 2.56 -8.75 -4.73
N PRO A 25 3.50 -9.71 -4.94
CA PRO A 25 3.61 -10.60 -6.10
C PRO A 25 2.35 -11.32 -6.58
N PRO A 26 1.38 -11.76 -5.75
CA PRO A 26 0.15 -12.36 -6.28
C PRO A 26 -0.61 -11.45 -7.26
N MET A 27 -0.45 -10.12 -7.17
CA MET A 27 -1.13 -9.12 -8.00
C MET A 27 -0.17 -8.02 -8.52
N ALA A 28 1.15 -8.23 -8.47
CA ALA A 28 2.15 -7.15 -8.59
C ALA A 28 2.36 -6.57 -9.99
N ALA A 29 1.32 -5.96 -10.58
CA ALA A 29 1.35 -5.38 -11.92
C ALA A 29 2.54 -4.43 -12.12
N ASN A 30 2.89 -3.64 -11.11
CA ASN A 30 4.04 -2.72 -11.17
C ASN A 30 5.39 -3.44 -11.24
N LEU A 31 5.54 -4.57 -10.53
CA LEU A 31 6.74 -5.42 -10.62
C LEU A 31 6.83 -6.10 -11.99
N PHE A 32 5.72 -6.60 -12.52
CA PHE A 32 5.68 -7.23 -13.83
C PHE A 32 6.05 -6.25 -14.94
N VAL A 33 5.50 -5.02 -14.92
CA VAL A 33 5.83 -3.99 -15.90
C VAL A 33 7.30 -3.56 -15.79
N SER A 34 7.80 -3.34 -14.58
CA SER A 34 9.20 -2.98 -14.34
C SER A 34 10.18 -4.09 -14.76
N ALA A 35 9.91 -5.34 -14.43
CA ALA A 35 10.71 -6.49 -14.84
C ALA A 35 10.77 -6.63 -16.37
N ARG A 36 9.66 -6.34 -17.07
CA ARG A 36 9.59 -6.37 -18.54
C ARG A 36 10.44 -5.26 -19.18
N ILE A 37 10.48 -4.07 -18.58
CA ILE A 37 11.27 -2.93 -19.08
C ILE A 37 12.77 -3.13 -18.78
N ASN A 38 13.12 -3.58 -17.57
CA ASN A 38 14.51 -3.75 -17.14
C ASN A 38 15.15 -5.10 -17.51
N LYS A 39 14.40 -6.05 -18.10
CA LYS A 39 14.85 -7.42 -18.39
C LYS A 39 15.43 -8.17 -17.17
N SER A 40 15.02 -7.79 -15.96
CA SER A 40 15.48 -8.41 -14.72
C SER A 40 14.48 -9.47 -14.24
N SER A 41 14.94 -10.44 -13.47
CA SER A 41 14.08 -11.52 -12.99
C SER A 41 13.28 -11.06 -11.75
N ILE A 42 12.00 -11.46 -11.65
CA ILE A 42 11.15 -11.13 -10.48
C ILE A 42 11.78 -11.49 -9.13
N PRO A 43 12.47 -12.65 -8.97
CA PRO A 43 13.17 -12.99 -7.74
C PRO A 43 14.28 -11.99 -7.35
N GLU A 44 14.90 -11.32 -8.33
CA GLU A 44 15.94 -10.32 -8.08
C GLU A 44 15.34 -8.99 -7.61
N MET A 45 14.14 -8.64 -8.09
CA MET A 45 13.41 -7.44 -7.67
C MET A 45 12.69 -7.60 -6.32
N TRP A 46 12.31 -8.83 -5.97
CA TRP A 46 11.59 -9.15 -4.74
C TRP A 46 12.18 -8.57 -3.44
N PRO A 47 13.48 -8.67 -3.14
CA PRO A 47 14.06 -8.08 -1.93
C PRO A 47 13.99 -6.53 -1.91
N TYR A 48 14.06 -5.88 -3.07
CA TYR A 48 13.90 -4.43 -3.17
C TYR A 48 12.46 -4.01 -2.92
N VAL A 49 11.51 -4.79 -3.42
CA VAL A 49 10.08 -4.55 -3.19
C VAL A 49 9.71 -4.78 -1.73
N LEU A 50 10.23 -5.84 -1.09
CA LEU A 50 10.04 -6.06 0.34
C LEU A 50 10.52 -4.88 1.18
N ARG A 51 11.67 -4.28 0.84
CA ARG A 51 12.16 -3.05 1.50
C ARG A 51 11.20 -1.86 1.35
N PHE A 52 10.45 -1.77 0.26
CA PHE A 52 9.44 -0.73 0.05
C PHE A 52 8.07 -1.08 0.66
N LEU A 53 7.79 -2.38 0.79
CA LEU A 53 6.58 -2.90 1.39
C LEU A 53 6.53 -2.61 2.90
N ILE A 54 7.66 -2.75 3.60
CA ILE A 54 7.79 -2.51 5.04
C ILE A 54 7.32 -1.09 5.44
N PRO A 55 7.84 0.02 4.87
CA PRO A 55 7.36 1.35 5.21
C PRO A 55 5.91 1.60 4.77
N SER A 56 5.43 0.93 3.71
CA SER A 56 4.03 1.02 3.28
C SER A 56 3.07 0.38 4.28
N ILE A 57 3.44 -0.78 4.85
CA ILE A 57 2.68 -1.44 5.91
C ILE A 57 2.72 -0.62 7.21
N ILE A 58 3.88 -0.05 7.55
CA ILE A 58 4.01 0.85 8.71
C ILE A 58 3.13 2.09 8.52
N GLY A 59 3.14 2.70 7.33
CA GLY A 59 2.27 3.83 6.99
C GLY A 59 0.79 3.46 7.09
N LEU A 60 0.39 2.29 6.61
CA LEU A 60 -0.97 1.79 6.73
C LEU A 60 -1.37 1.59 8.20
N LEU A 61 -0.50 1.02 9.03
CA LEU A 61 -0.76 0.88 10.48
C LEU A 61 -0.91 2.25 11.14
N ILE A 62 -0.04 3.22 10.82
CA ILE A 62 -0.12 4.59 11.33
C ILE A 62 -1.45 5.23 10.93
N ILE A 63 -1.84 5.13 9.66
CA ILE A 63 -3.11 5.67 9.16
C ILE A 63 -4.29 4.96 9.83
N THR A 64 -4.23 3.65 10.03
CA THR A 64 -5.33 2.85 10.62
C THR A 64 -5.53 3.14 12.11
N TYR A 65 -4.45 3.33 12.87
CA TYR A 65 -4.52 3.55 14.33
C TYR A 65 -4.57 5.02 14.73
N VAL A 66 -4.18 5.95 13.84
CA VAL A 66 -4.17 7.39 14.10
C VAL A 66 -5.05 8.12 13.08
N PRO A 67 -6.40 8.12 13.25
CA PRO A 67 -7.30 8.84 12.36
C PRO A 67 -7.01 10.35 12.29
N GLY A 68 -6.39 10.92 13.33
CA GLY A 68 -6.00 12.33 13.38
C GLY A 68 -4.93 12.75 12.35
N LEU A 69 -4.17 11.82 11.76
CA LEU A 69 -3.25 12.13 10.64
C LEU A 69 -3.98 12.19 9.30
N ALA A 70 -4.98 11.33 9.11
CA ALA A 70 -5.78 11.26 7.88
C ALA A 70 -6.87 12.35 7.82
N LEU A 71 -7.36 12.79 8.97
CA LEU A 71 -8.41 13.80 9.11
C LEU A 71 -7.86 15.14 9.62
N TRP A 72 -6.55 15.37 9.64
CA TRP A 72 -5.94 16.58 10.21
C TRP A 72 -6.43 17.90 9.58
N TRP A 73 -7.09 17.84 8.41
CA TRP A 73 -7.68 18.98 7.72
C TRP A 73 -9.16 19.25 8.08
N LYS A 74 -9.78 18.41 8.92
CA LYS A 74 -11.15 18.59 9.43
C LYS A 74 -11.10 18.99 10.90
#